data_AF-A0A931D8V7-F1
#
_entry.id   AF-A0A931D8V7-F1
#
_cell.length_a   1.000
_cell.length_b   1.000
_cell.length_c   1.000
_cell.angle_alpha   90.00
_cell.angle_beta   90.00
_cell.angle_gamma   90.00
#
_symmetry.space_group_name_H-M   'P 1'
#
loop_
_entity.id
_entity.type
_entity.pdbx_description
1 polymer ?
#
loop_
_entity_poly.entity_id
_entity_poly.type
_entity_poly.pdbx_seq_one_letter_code
_entity_poly.pdbx_strand_id
1 'polypeptide(L)' 'MRKHISEGKLLADQVEADLLAIYALSAAIRDDRAHEGCNPPPRLDAEQQDAIHHAICRLSHFGLRAFHDLLNELEVPA' A
#
# COMPACT_ATOMS: atom_id res chain seq x y z
N MET A 1 27.19 18.07 -5.75
CA MET A 1 25.88 18.26 -6.41
C MET A 1 24.86 17.41 -5.68
N ARG A 2 24.08 18.00 -4.75
CA ARG A 2 23.01 17.28 -4.03
C ARG A 2 21.85 17.06 -5.00
N LYS A 3 21.42 15.80 -5.11
CA LYS A 3 20.37 15.35 -6.03
C LYS A 3 19.05 16.08 -5.70
N HIS A 4 18.61 17.00 -6.57
CA HIS A 4 17.23 17.43 -6.59
C HIS A 4 16.40 16.26 -7.11
N ILE A 5 15.74 15.54 -6.21
CA ILE A 5 14.65 14.63 -6.60
C ILE A 5 13.49 15.55 -6.97
N SER A 6 12.94 15.44 -8.18
CA SER A 6 11.75 16.20 -8.57
C SER A 6 10.56 15.75 -7.71
N GLU A 7 9.67 16.69 -7.36
CA GLU A 7 8.49 16.40 -6.52
C GLU A 7 7.64 15.27 -7.11
N GLY A 8 7.47 15.23 -8.43
CA GLY A 8 6.82 14.11 -9.12
C GLY A 8 7.49 12.75 -8.91
N LYS A 9 8.82 12.68 -8.76
CA LYS A 9 9.49 11.42 -8.43
C LYS A 9 9.19 10.98 -6.99
N LEU A 10 9.14 11.90 -6.04
CA LEU A 10 8.76 11.58 -4.66
C LEU A 10 7.32 11.06 -4.58
N LEU A 11 6.40 11.68 -5.32
CA LEU A 11 5.01 11.23 -5.38
C LEU A 11 4.89 9.84 -6.03
N ALA A 12 5.61 9.58 -7.11
CA ALA A 12 5.64 8.27 -7.75
C ALA A 12 6.20 7.17 -6.82
N ASP A 13 7.33 7.45 -6.16
CA ASP A 13 7.96 6.53 -5.20
C ASP A 13 7.00 6.24 -4.02
N GLN A 14 6.24 7.25 -3.56
CA GLN A 14 5.23 7.09 -2.49
C GLN A 14 4.04 6.22 -2.94
N VAL A 15 3.50 6.45 -4.13
CA VAL A 15 2.40 5.63 -4.69
C VAL A 15 2.83 4.16 -4.82
N GLU A 16 4.04 3.92 -5.33
CA GLU A 16 4.58 2.56 -5.45
C GLU A 16 4.71 1.89 -4.07
N ALA A 17 5.25 2.59 -3.08
CA ALA A 17 5.40 2.06 -1.73
C ALA A 17 4.04 1.70 -1.09
N ASP A 18 3.03 2.55 -1.26
CA ASP A 18 1.67 2.29 -0.72
C ASP A 18 1.03 1.07 -1.39
N LEU A 19 1.18 0.92 -2.71
CA LEU A 19 0.67 -0.25 -3.45
C LEU A 19 1.36 -1.55 -3.04
N LEU A 20 2.69 -1.53 -2.85
CA LEU A 20 3.45 -2.68 -2.37
C LEU A 20 3.02 -3.11 -0.96
N ALA A 21 2.78 -2.13 -0.07
CA ALA A 21 2.30 -2.40 1.28
C ALA A 21 0.89 -3.03 1.25
N ILE A 22 -0.03 -2.51 0.45
CA ILE A 22 -1.37 -3.09 0.26
C ILE A 22 -1.28 -4.52 -0.26
N TYR A 23 -0.42 -4.78 -1.23
CA TYR A 23 -0.21 -6.12 -1.78
C TYR A 23 0.28 -7.11 -0.71
N ALA A 24 1.28 -6.73 0.07
CA ALA A 24 1.83 -7.58 1.13
C ALA A 24 0.78 -7.89 2.22
N LEU A 25 0.02 -6.88 2.65
CA LEU A 25 -1.06 -7.03 3.62
C LEU A 25 -2.20 -7.93 3.10
N SER A 26 -2.55 -7.80 1.82
CA SER A 26 -3.56 -8.64 1.17
C SER A 26 -3.09 -10.09 1.05
N ALA A 27 -1.80 -10.29 0.75
CA ALA A 27 -1.19 -11.62 0.70
C ALA A 27 -1.22 -12.30 2.09
N ALA A 28 -0.93 -11.57 3.17
CA ALA A 28 -0.99 -12.11 4.52
C ALA A 28 -2.39 -12.65 4.88
N ILE A 29 -3.47 -11.93 4.52
CA ILE A 29 -4.85 -12.41 4.73
C ILE A 29 -5.15 -13.64 3.88
N ARG A 30 -4.77 -13.61 2.60
CA ARG A 30 -5.01 -14.74 1.67
C ARG A 30 -4.28 -15.99 2.16
N ASP A 31 -3.04 -15.83 2.56
CA ASP A 31 -2.21 -16.93 3.02
C ASP A 31 -2.76 -17.49 4.34
N ASP A 32 -3.22 -16.66 5.30
CA ASP A 32 -3.93 -17.15 6.50
C ASP A 32 -5.15 -18.01 6.14
N ARG A 33 -6.00 -17.54 5.22
CA ARG A 33 -7.20 -18.28 4.77
C ARG A 33 -6.87 -19.58 4.06
N ALA A 34 -5.76 -19.65 3.33
CA ALA A 34 -5.34 -20.84 2.60
C ALA A 34 -4.91 -22.01 3.52
N HIS A 35 -4.65 -21.74 4.82
CA HIS A 35 -4.26 -22.75 5.81
C HIS A 35 -5.44 -23.36 6.59
N GLU A 36 -6.69 -23.15 6.17
CA GLU A 36 -7.83 -23.88 6.74
C GLU A 36 -7.69 -25.40 6.50
N GLY A 37 -7.41 -26.17 7.56
CA GLY A 37 -7.40 -27.64 7.52
C GLY A 37 -6.03 -28.35 7.57
N CYS A 38 -4.90 -27.63 7.61
CA CYS A 38 -3.58 -28.20 7.89
C CYS A 38 -2.98 -27.62 9.19
N ASN A 39 -2.28 -28.46 9.96
CA ASN A 39 -1.61 -28.17 11.25
C ASN A 39 -1.09 -26.72 11.30
N PRO A 40 -1.71 -25.78 12.05
CA PRO A 40 -1.61 -24.39 11.62
C PRO A 40 -0.32 -23.73 12.15
N PRO A 41 0.40 -22.96 11.31
CA PRO A 41 1.21 -21.85 11.81
C PRO A 41 0.32 -20.86 12.59
N PRO A 42 0.88 -19.92 13.38
CA PRO A 42 0.07 -18.93 14.09
C PRO A 42 -0.87 -18.22 13.10
N ARG A 43 -2.18 -18.38 13.34
CA ARG A 43 -3.26 -17.78 12.56
C ARG A 43 -3.43 -16.32 12.97
N LEU A 44 -3.94 -15.51 12.04
CA LEU A 44 -4.39 -14.16 12.35
C LEU A 44 -5.70 -14.21 13.13
N ASP A 45 -5.75 -13.58 14.29
CA ASP A 45 -7.02 -13.37 15.00
C ASP A 45 -7.87 -12.27 14.34
N ALA A 46 -9.12 -12.13 14.80
CA ALA A 46 -10.06 -11.17 14.22
C ALA A 46 -9.58 -9.71 14.35
N GLU A 47 -8.91 -9.36 15.46
CA GLU A 47 -8.39 -8.01 15.69
C GLU A 47 -7.24 -7.70 14.72
N GLN A 48 -6.36 -8.68 14.48
CA GLN A 48 -5.28 -8.58 13.50
C GLN A 48 -5.81 -8.46 12.08
N GLN A 49 -6.85 -9.23 11.71
CA GLN A 49 -7.49 -9.12 10.40
C GLN A 49 -8.13 -7.74 10.19
N ASP A 50 -8.84 -7.23 11.20
CA ASP A 50 -9.43 -5.89 11.16
C ASP A 50 -8.36 -4.79 11.07
N ALA A 51 -7.27 -4.92 11.83
CA ALA A 51 -6.13 -4.00 11.78
C ALA A 51 -5.50 -3.96 10.38
N ILE A 52 -5.31 -5.11 9.75
CA ILE A 52 -4.81 -5.21 8.37
C ILE A 52 -5.80 -4.56 7.39
N HIS A 53 -7.09 -4.83 7.53
CA HIS A 53 -8.12 -4.21 6.68
C HIS A 53 -8.10 -2.68 6.81
N HIS A 54 -8.05 -2.15 8.03
CA HIS A 54 -7.91 -0.71 8.27
C HIS A 54 -6.63 -0.13 7.69
N ALA A 55 -5.51 -0.85 7.76
CA ALA A 55 -4.26 -0.42 7.15
C ALA A 55 -4.37 -0.34 5.62
N ILE A 56 -4.95 -1.35 4.97
CA ILE A 56 -5.20 -1.34 3.52
C ILE A 56 -6.07 -0.15 3.12
N CYS A 57 -7.17 0.10 3.82
CA CYS A 57 -8.06 1.24 3.54
C CYS A 57 -7.34 2.59 3.66
N ARG A 58 -6.52 2.78 4.70
CA ARG A 58 -5.73 4.01 4.87
C ARG A 58 -4.68 4.18 3.79
N LEU A 59 -3.91 3.14 3.48
CA LEU A 59 -2.90 3.17 2.41
C LEU A 59 -3.54 3.44 1.05
N SER A 60 -4.71 2.86 0.79
CA SER A 60 -5.44 3.10 -0.46
C SER A 60 -5.88 4.55 -0.59
N HIS A 61 -6.30 5.17 0.51
CA HIS A 61 -6.65 6.59 0.55
C HIS A 61 -5.43 7.49 0.30
N PHE A 62 -4.30 7.20 0.95
CA PHE A 62 -3.07 7.97 0.75
C PHE A 62 -2.49 7.79 -0.66
N GLY A 63 -2.43 6.55 -1.14
CA GLY A 63 -1.95 6.23 -2.49
C GLY A 63 -2.79 6.90 -3.57
N LEU A 64 -4.13 6.90 -3.44
CA LEU A 64 -5.02 7.60 -4.37
C LEU A 64 -4.74 9.10 -4.40
N ARG A 65 -4.56 9.72 -3.23
CA ARG A 65 -4.25 11.15 -3.14
C ARG A 65 -2.90 11.46 -3.78
N ALA A 66 -1.85 10.72 -3.44
CA ALA A 66 -0.51 10.91 -4.02
C ALA A 66 -0.51 10.69 -5.54
N PHE A 67 -1.34 9.76 -6.04
CA PHE A 67 -1.52 9.53 -7.47
C PHE A 67 -2.20 10.72 -8.15
N HIS A 68 -3.26 11.29 -7.56
CA HIS A 68 -3.87 12.52 -8.09
C HIS A 68 -2.89 13.69 -8.08
N ASP A 69 -2.14 13.88 -6.99
CA ASP A 69 -1.13 14.94 -6.90
C ASP A 69 -0.05 14.76 -7.99
N LEU A 70 0.37 13.52 -8.24
CA LEU A 70 1.31 13.20 -9.33
C LEU A 70 0.72 13.55 -10.71
N LEU A 71 -0.54 13.19 -10.97
CA LEU A 71 -1.18 13.52 -12.25
C LEU A 71 -1.26 15.04 -12.46
N ASN A 72 -1.62 15.80 -11.42
CA ASN A 72 -1.66 17.26 -11.49
C ASN A 72 -0.28 17.85 -11.79
N GLU A 73 0.78 17.35 -11.15
CA GLU A 73 2.17 17.78 -11.42
C GLU A 73 2.59 17.50 -12.88
N LEU A 74 2.13 16.39 -13.45
CA LEU A 74 2.43 16.01 -14.83
C LEU A 74 1.58 16.77 -15.87
N GLU A 75 0.40 17.27 -15.49
CA GLU A 75 -0.52 18.01 -16.36
C GLU A 75 -0.16 19.50 -16.51
N VAL A 76 0.76 20.06 -15.71
CA VAL A 76 1.17 21.48 -15.81
C VAL A 76 1.85 21.74 -17.17
N PRO A 77 1.28 22.59 -18.06
CA PRO A 77 1.92 22.94 -19.32
C PRO A 77 3.18 23.78 -19.07
N ALA A 78 4.26 23.44 -19.78
CA ALA A 78 5.54 24.16 -19.79
C ALA A 78 5.42 25.61 -20.27
#